data_AF-A0A433QZY2-F1
#
_entry.id   AF-A0A433QZY2-F1
#
_cell.length_a   1.000
_cell.length_b   1.000
_cell.length_c   1.000
_cell.angle_alpha   90.00
_cell.angle_beta   90.00
_cell.angle_gamma   90.00
#
_symmetry.space_group_name_H-M   'P 1'
#
loop_
_entity.id
_entity.type
_entity.pdbx_description
1 polymer ?
#
loop_
_entity_poly.entity_id
_entity_poly.type
_entity_poly.pdbx_seq_one_letter_code
_entity_poly.pdbx_strand_id
1 'polypeptide(L)'
;MIALLAEKHDEENIAITVTTGIAASHINGQMIHSFTEISNGAKSVEELISSIMKNATVQDQWKTAVVLIIDEISILSHKLFQKLEKIV
;
A
#
# COMPACT_ATOMS: atom_id res chain seq x y z
N MET A 1 -14.90 9.77 5.51
CA MET A 1 -14.61 8.88 4.36
C MET A 1 -14.19 7.50 4.83
N ILE A 2 -13.07 7.38 5.56
CA ILE A 2 -12.60 6.08 6.09
C ILE A 2 -13.69 5.36 6.91
N ALA A 3 -14.35 6.05 7.83
CA ALA A 3 -15.46 5.47 8.61
C ALA A 3 -16.64 4.95 7.76
N LEU A 4 -16.92 5.56 6.60
CA LEU A 4 -17.98 5.10 5.69
C LEU A 4 -17.54 3.88 4.87
N LEU A 5 -16.24 3.73 4.61
CA LEU A 5 -15.69 2.56 3.95
C LEU A 5 -15.60 1.38 4.93
N ALA A 6 -15.23 1.65 6.18
CA ALA A 6 -15.24 0.67 7.28
C ALA A 6 -16.66 0.15 7.61
N GLU A 7 -17.70 0.91 7.28
CA GLU A 7 -19.08 0.43 7.38
C GLU A 7 -19.43 -0.60 6.28
N LYS A 8 -18.76 -0.53 5.13
CA LYS A 8 -19.01 -1.39 3.96
C LYS A 8 -18.06 -2.58 3.86
N HIS A 9 -16.89 -2.47 4.47
CA HIS A 9 -15.84 -3.47 4.49
C HIS A 9 -15.25 -3.52 5.89
N ASP A 10 -14.91 -4.72 6.37
CA ASP A 10 -14.19 -4.84 7.64
C ASP A 10 -12.89 -4.02 7.60
N GLU A 11 -12.50 -3.43 8.73
CA GLU A 11 -11.35 -2.51 8.79
C GLU A 11 -10.06 -3.17 8.30
N GLU A 12 -9.89 -4.47 8.53
CA GLU A 12 -8.75 -5.28 8.06
C GLU A 12 -8.66 -5.42 6.54
N ASN A 13 -9.75 -5.13 5.82
CA ASN A 13 -9.83 -5.19 4.36
C ASN A 13 -9.53 -3.83 3.70
N ILE A 14 -9.23 -2.80 4.49
CA ILE A 14 -8.94 -1.45 4.00
C ILE A 14 -7.46 -1.12 4.26
N ALA A 15 -6.66 -1.12 3.20
CA ALA A 15 -5.28 -0.66 3.25
C ALA A 15 -5.23 0.87 3.17
N ILE A 16 -4.97 1.53 4.30
CA ILE A 16 -4.81 2.99 4.37
C ILE A 16 -3.32 3.33 4.17
N THR A 17 -3.02 4.04 3.08
CA THR A 17 -1.65 4.42 2.74
C THR A 17 -1.49 5.90 2.48
N VAL A 18 -0.27 6.41 2.71
CA VAL A 18 0.13 7.78 2.41
C VAL A 18 1.57 7.83 1.91
N THR A 19 1.95 8.94 1.27
CA THR A 19 3.28 9.09 0.65
C THR A 19 4.36 9.62 1.59
N THR A 20 4.01 10.10 2.80
CA THR A 20 4.97 10.63 3.78
C THR A 20 4.85 9.99 5.16
N GLY A 21 5.99 9.79 5.84
CA GLY A 21 6.03 9.10 7.13
C GLY A 21 5.34 9.86 8.27
N ILE A 22 5.41 11.19 8.26
CA ILE A 22 4.74 12.03 9.28
C ILE A 22 3.22 11.93 9.12
N ALA A 23 2.70 11.87 7.89
CA ALA A 23 1.26 11.71 7.69
C ALA A 23 0.79 10.29 8.09
N ALA A 24 1.62 9.25 7.85
CA ALA A 24 1.26 7.87 8.17
C ALA A 24 0.95 7.69 9.66
N SER A 25 1.74 8.31 10.54
CA SER A 25 1.50 8.26 11.99
C SER A 25 0.20 8.94 12.43
N HIS A 26 -0.39 9.82 11.62
CA HIS A 26 -1.63 10.52 11.96
C HIS A 26 -2.90 9.81 11.48
N ILE A 27 -2.81 8.90 10.52
CA ILE A 27 -3.99 8.28 9.86
C ILE A 27 -4.18 6.79 10.18
N ASN A 28 -3.50 6.28 11.22
CA ASN A 28 -3.47 4.86 11.58
C ASN A 28 -3.24 3.93 10.37
N GLY A 29 -2.42 4.41 9.42
CA GLY A 29 -2.08 3.73 8.19
C GLY A 29 -0.58 3.55 8.08
N GLN A 30 -0.11 3.27 6.87
CA GLN A 30 1.32 3.09 6.61
C GLN A 30 1.77 3.85 5.36
N MET A 31 3.08 3.96 5.16
CA MET A 31 3.57 4.50 3.89
C MET A 31 3.28 3.52 2.75
N ILE A 32 2.92 4.03 1.58
CA ILE A 32 2.71 3.21 0.37
C ILE A 32 3.96 2.38 0.02
N HIS A 33 5.15 2.91 0.28
CA HIS A 33 6.41 2.20 0.10
C HIS A 33 6.56 0.99 1.04
N SER A 34 6.03 1.08 2.26
CA SER A 34 6.01 -0.03 3.23
C SER A 34 4.99 -1.09 2.81
N PHE A 35 3.80 -0.68 2.34
CA PHE A 35 2.80 -1.60 1.81
C PHE A 35 3.29 -2.35 0.57
N THR A 36 3.99 -1.67 -0.33
CA THR A 36 4.39 -2.23 -1.63
C THR A 36 5.76 -2.91 -1.63
N GLU A 37 6.54 -2.81 -0.54
CA GLU A 37 7.96 -3.22 -0.48
C GLU A 37 8.85 -2.51 -1.53
N ILE A 38 8.38 -1.41 -2.11
CA ILE A 38 9.10 -0.63 -3.11
C ILE A 38 9.89 0.46 -2.39
N SER A 39 11.21 0.33 -2.27
CA SER A 39 12.05 1.30 -1.53
C SER A 39 12.67 2.35 -2.44
N ASN A 40 13.33 1.95 -3.53
CA ASN A 40 14.04 2.85 -4.45
C ASN A 40 13.59 2.72 -5.92
N GLY A 41 12.54 1.93 -6.18
CA GLY A 41 12.03 1.68 -7.52
C GLY A 41 13.00 0.96 -8.45
N ALA A 42 14.12 0.42 -7.97
CA ALA A 42 15.10 -0.30 -8.79
C ALA A 42 14.68 -1.74 -9.08
N LYS A 43 14.03 -2.41 -8.11
CA LYS A 43 13.58 -3.80 -8.22
C LYS A 43 12.59 -4.00 -9.37
N SER A 44 12.69 -5.11 -10.09
CA SER A 44 11.69 -5.55 -11.08
C SER A 44 10.36 -5.89 -10.38
N VAL A 45 9.28 -6.06 -11.16
CA VAL A 45 7.98 -6.45 -10.59
C VAL A 45 8.08 -7.84 -9.96
N GLU A 46 8.80 -8.75 -10.58
CA GLU A 46 9.02 -10.12 -10.11
C GLU A 46 9.80 -10.15 -8.78
N GLU A 47 10.83 -9.30 -8.67
CA GLU A 47 11.58 -9.11 -7.42
C GLU A 47 10.72 -8.53 -6.31
N LEU A 48 9.81 -7.62 -6.64
CA LEU A 48 8.86 -7.04 -5.68
C LEU A 48 7.86 -8.07 -5.18
N ILE A 49 7.24 -8.82 -6.09
CA ILE A 49 6.34 -9.93 -5.73
C ILE A 49 7.08 -10.95 -4.85
N SER A 50 8.32 -11.30 -5.18
CA SER A 50 9.12 -12.19 -4.33
C SER A 50 9.38 -11.60 -2.93
N SER A 51 9.62 -10.29 -2.83
CA SER A 51 9.79 -9.58 -1.55
C SER A 51 8.50 -9.63 -0.72
N ILE A 52 7.36 -9.31 -1.33
CA ILE A 52 6.03 -9.34 -0.71
C ILE A 52 5.73 -10.75 -0.20
N MET A 53 5.94 -11.77 -1.02
CA MET A 53 5.67 -13.18 -0.65
C MET A 53 6.57 -13.71 0.48
N LYS A 54 7.72 -13.09 0.75
CA LYS A 54 8.61 -13.44 1.88
C LYS A 54 8.23 -12.74 3.18
N ASN A 55 7.50 -11.63 3.10
CA ASN A 55 7.04 -10.88 4.24
C ASN A 55 5.58 -11.24 4.53
N ALA A 56 5.36 -12.17 5.47
CA ALA A 56 4.02 -12.68 5.78
C ALA A 56 3.02 -11.56 6.12
N THR A 57 3.43 -10.55 6.88
CA THR A 57 2.57 -9.41 7.23
C THR A 57 2.13 -8.62 6.00
N VAL A 58 3.06 -8.29 5.11
CA VAL A 58 2.74 -7.54 3.88
C VAL A 58 1.93 -8.42 2.93
N GLN A 59 2.31 -9.69 2.78
CA GLN A 59 1.57 -10.66 1.98
C GLN A 59 0.11 -10.78 2.42
N ASP A 60 -0.14 -10.87 3.72
CA ASP A 60 -1.50 -10.99 4.27
C ASP A 60 -2.29 -9.71 4.01
N GLN A 61 -1.69 -8.53 4.21
CA GLN A 61 -2.33 -7.26 3.86
C GLN A 61 -2.69 -7.18 2.37
N TRP A 62 -1.82 -7.65 1.47
CA TRP A 62 -2.12 -7.70 0.03
C TRP A 62 -3.27 -8.66 -0.31
N LYS A 63 -3.40 -9.76 0.43
CA LYS A 63 -4.46 -10.75 0.21
C LYS A 63 -5.80 -10.32 0.79
N THR A 64 -5.81 -9.60 1.90
CA THR A 64 -7.03 -9.16 2.59
C THR A 64 -7.53 -7.82 2.09
N ALA A 65 -6.65 -6.95 1.58
CA ALA A 65 -7.04 -5.63 1.11
C ALA A 65 -8.02 -5.71 -0.07
N VAL A 66 -9.26 -5.29 0.17
CA VAL A 66 -10.31 -5.08 -0.83
C VAL A 66 -10.32 -3.63 -1.30
N VAL A 67 -9.90 -2.70 -0.43
CA VAL A 67 -9.82 -1.27 -0.72
C VAL A 67 -8.43 -0.75 -0.40
N LEU A 68 -7.78 -0.10 -1.37
CA LEU A 68 -6.52 0.63 -1.17
C LEU A 68 -6.79 2.14 -1.24
N ILE A 69 -6.54 2.84 -0.13
CA ILE A 69 -6.61 4.30 -0.05
C ILE A 69 -5.19 4.83 -0.15
N ILE A 70 -4.96 5.80 -1.04
CA ILE A 70 -3.68 6.49 -1.17
C ILE A 70 -3.92 7.98 -0.97
N ASP A 71 -3.52 8.48 0.19
CA ASP A 71 -3.51 9.92 0.46
C ASP A 71 -2.23 10.57 -0.06
N GLU A 72 -2.28 11.87 -0.36
CA GLU A 72 -1.17 12.64 -0.94
C GLU A 72 -0.63 12.05 -2.26
N ILE A 73 -1.56 11.60 -3.13
CA ILE A 73 -1.26 10.96 -4.41
C ILE A 73 -0.40 11.83 -5.34
N SER A 74 -0.47 13.16 -5.20
CA SER A 74 0.30 14.12 -6.01
C SER A 74 1.82 13.95 -5.85
N ILE A 75 2.28 13.40 -4.73
CA ILE A 75 3.70 13.15 -4.42
C ILE A 75 4.15 11.78 -4.95
N LEU A 76 3.21 10.89 -5.27
CA LEU A 76 3.52 9.54 -5.74
C LEU A 76 4.17 9.60 -7.12
N SER A 77 5.37 9.00 -7.27
CA SER A 77 6.02 8.95 -8.57
C SER A 77 5.24 8.07 -9.57
N HIS A 78 5.20 8.48 -10.84
CA HIS A 78 4.55 7.69 -11.89
C HIS A 78 5.09 6.26 -12.01
N LYS A 79 6.40 6.06 -11.74
CA LYS A 79 7.05 4.74 -11.80
C LYS A 79 6.53 3.81 -10.71
N LEU A 80 6.28 4.36 -9.52
CA LEU A 80 5.72 3.61 -8.40
C LEU A 80 4.28 3.20 -8.70
N PHE A 81 3.47 4.13 -9.22
CA PHE A 81 2.08 3.86 -9.61
C PHE A 81 1.99 2.77 -10.70
N GLN A 82 2.82 2.85 -11.73
CA GLN A 82 2.87 1.82 -12.78
C GLN A 82 3.34 0.45 -12.28
N LYS A 83 4.20 0.40 -11.27
CA LYS A 83 4.61 -0.86 -10.66
C LYS A 83 3.53 -1.43 -9.77
N LEU A 84 2.83 -0.58 -9.02
CA LEU A 84 1.68 -0.95 -8.22
C LEU A 84 0.62 -1.63 -9.09
N GLU A 85 0.28 -1.04 -10.24
CA GLU A 85 -0.68 -1.62 -11.21
C GLU A 85 -0.29 -3.02 -11.69
N LYS A 86 1.00 -3.35 -11.74
CA LYS A 86 1.47 -4.67 -12.19
C LYS A 86 1.53 -5.73 -11.08
N ILE A 87 1.45 -5.30 -9.82
CA ILE A 87 1.47 -6.19 -8.65
C ILE A 87 0.03 -6.59 -8.27
N VAL A 88 -0.91 -5.64 -8.39
CA VAL A 88 -2.36 -5.85 -8.23
C VAL A 88 -2.89 -6.75 -9.35
#